data_AF-A0A9X1U0N9-F1
#
_entry.id   AF-A0A9X1U0N9-F1
#
_cell.length_a   1.000
_cell.length_b   1.000
_cell.length_c   1.000
_cell.angle_alpha   90.00
_cell.angle_beta   90.00
_cell.angle_gamma   90.00
#
_symmetry.space_group_name_H-M   'P 1'
#
loop_
_entity.id
_entity.type
_entity.pdbx_description
1 polymer ?
#
loop_
_entity_poly.entity_id
_entity_poly.type
_entity_poly.pdbx_seq_one_letter_code
_entity_poly.pdbx_strand_id
1 'polypeptide(L)'
;MSIGVVLKQLRAEFPDITVSKIRFLESEGLISPQRTSSGYRRFTEADVERLRYILVTQRDNYTPLKVIREQLEAMDSGQVTAIVSAASADPLISPESFRAPVAVRLTDTDVAERAQVSVEFVSDLVRAGLLTPDHSGFFTADDVRVAQTSAALTEFGFDTRQLKVLKTTALRQAGLIQQVTSPVAHSKKDTAQQQAEELNQQMSAMMVSLHATLLKNALREDKN
;
A
#
# COMPACT_ATOMS: atom_id res chain seq x y z
N MET A 1 -11.03 -32.27 -17.83
CA MET A 1 -12.43 -31.92 -18.14
C MET A 1 -12.50 -31.12 -19.43
N SER A 2 -13.60 -31.22 -20.20
CA SER A 2 -13.83 -30.37 -21.38
C SER A 2 -14.44 -29.03 -20.98
N ILE A 3 -14.35 -28.01 -21.84
CA ILE A 3 -14.90 -26.67 -21.56
C ILE A 3 -16.41 -26.69 -21.28
N GLY A 4 -17.15 -27.61 -21.90
CA GLY A 4 -18.58 -27.77 -21.67
C GLY A 4 -18.91 -28.32 -20.28
N VAL A 5 -18.07 -29.20 -19.74
CA VAL A 5 -18.22 -29.72 -18.35
C VAL A 5 -17.92 -28.61 -17.35
N VAL A 6 -16.83 -27.86 -17.56
CA VAL A 6 -16.47 -26.70 -16.72
C VAL A 6 -17.58 -25.65 -16.72
N LEU A 7 -18.14 -25.34 -17.89
CA LEU A 7 -19.25 -24.38 -18.01
C LEU A 7 -20.47 -24.80 -17.17
N LYS A 8 -20.81 -26.09 -17.18
CA LYS A 8 -21.94 -26.62 -16.38
C LYS A 8 -21.69 -26.47 -14.88
N GLN A 9 -20.47 -26.72 -14.42
CA GLN A 9 -20.10 -26.55 -13.01
C GLN A 9 -20.19 -25.08 -12.58
N LEU A 10 -19.59 -24.17 -13.35
CA LEU A 10 -19.57 -22.74 -12.99
C LEU A 10 -20.94 -22.06 -13.10
N ARG A 11 -21.83 -22.54 -13.97
CA ARG A 11 -23.19 -21.97 -14.13
C ARG A 11 -24.08 -22.06 -12.90
N ALA A 12 -23.79 -22.99 -11.97
CA ALA A 12 -24.53 -23.08 -10.72
C ALA A 12 -24.35 -21.83 -9.85
N GLU A 13 -23.16 -21.21 -9.90
CA GLU A 13 -22.80 -20.02 -9.11
C GLU A 13 -22.77 -18.74 -9.95
N PHE A 14 -22.54 -18.85 -11.27
CA PHE A 14 -22.43 -17.75 -12.22
C PHE A 14 -23.33 -17.99 -13.44
N PRO A 15 -24.63 -17.65 -13.39
CA PRO A 15 -25.59 -17.96 -14.45
C PRO A 15 -25.20 -17.37 -15.81
N ASP A 16 -24.58 -16.19 -15.80
CA ASP A 16 -24.21 -15.43 -17.01
C ASP A 16 -22.89 -15.88 -17.65
N ILE A 17 -22.22 -16.89 -17.09
CA ILE A 17 -20.95 -17.37 -17.66
C ILE A 17 -21.17 -18.03 -19.03
N THR A 18 -20.31 -17.65 -19.97
CA THR A 18 -20.31 -18.17 -21.33
C THR A 18 -18.97 -18.81 -21.68
N VAL A 19 -18.97 -19.67 -22.71
CA VAL A 19 -17.74 -20.24 -23.28
C VAL A 19 -16.80 -19.13 -23.77
N SER A 20 -17.35 -18.05 -24.32
CA SER A 20 -16.58 -16.88 -24.77
C SER A 20 -15.84 -16.21 -23.62
N LYS A 21 -16.49 -16.05 -22.45
CA LYS A 21 -15.84 -15.48 -21.25
C LYS A 21 -14.67 -16.35 -20.77
N ILE A 22 -14.85 -17.68 -20.72
CA ILE A 22 -13.76 -18.60 -20.31
C ILE A 22 -12.58 -18.52 -21.28
N ARG A 23 -12.85 -18.49 -22.59
CA ARG A 23 -11.80 -18.34 -23.62
C ARG A 23 -11.10 -16.99 -23.55
N PHE A 24 -11.84 -15.93 -23.22
CA PHE A 24 -11.27 -14.60 -23.03
C PHE A 24 -10.32 -14.56 -21.82
N LEU A 25 -10.69 -15.18 -20.69
CA LEU A 25 -9.80 -15.28 -19.53
C LEU A 25 -8.53 -16.09 -19.82
N GLU A 26 -8.64 -17.13 -20.66
CA GLU A 26 -7.47 -17.87 -21.17
C GLU A 26 -6.59 -17.00 -22.08
N SER A 27 -7.17 -16.23 -23.02
CA SER A 27 -6.37 -15.35 -23.90
C SER A 27 -5.66 -14.23 -23.15
N GLU A 28 -6.24 -13.78 -22.04
CA GLU A 28 -5.62 -12.83 -21.11
C GLU A 28 -4.57 -13.49 -20.19
N GLY A 29 -4.32 -14.80 -20.34
CA GLY A 29 -3.28 -15.54 -19.61
C GLY A 29 -3.62 -15.83 -18.14
N LEU A 30 -4.88 -15.67 -17.72
CA LEU A 30 -5.28 -15.89 -16.32
C LEU A 30 -5.44 -17.37 -15.98
N ILE A 31 -5.63 -18.21 -16.99
CA ILE A 31 -5.69 -19.67 -16.90
C ILE A 31 -4.89 -20.28 -18.06
N SER A 32 -4.33 -21.47 -17.85
CA SER A 32 -3.50 -22.16 -18.85
C SER A 32 -3.87 -23.65 -18.92
N PRO A 33 -5.06 -23.99 -19.44
CA PRO A 33 -5.49 -25.38 -19.53
C PRO A 33 -4.59 -26.18 -20.48
N GLN A 34 -4.33 -27.44 -20.12
CA GLN A 34 -3.51 -28.33 -20.95
C GLN A 34 -4.18 -28.60 -22.30
N ARG A 35 -3.37 -28.96 -23.29
CA ARG A 35 -3.86 -29.40 -24.61
C ARG A 35 -3.73 -30.91 -24.74
N THR A 36 -4.76 -31.56 -25.28
CA THR A 36 -4.67 -32.97 -25.66
C THR A 36 -3.80 -33.12 -26.92
N SER A 37 -3.33 -34.33 -27.21
CA SER A 37 -2.63 -34.66 -28.47
C SER A 37 -3.44 -34.31 -29.73
N SER A 38 -4.76 -34.25 -29.60
CA SER A 38 -5.69 -33.84 -30.66
C SER A 38 -6.01 -32.33 -30.67
N GLY A 39 -5.35 -31.51 -29.83
CA GLY A 39 -5.49 -30.05 -29.79
C GLY A 39 -6.64 -29.47 -28.95
N TYR A 40 -7.46 -30.30 -28.31
CA TYR A 40 -8.56 -29.84 -27.46
C TYR A 40 -8.07 -29.37 -26.08
N ARG A 41 -8.77 -28.40 -25.48
CA ARG A 41 -8.50 -27.90 -24.12
C ARG A 41 -8.94 -28.93 -23.09
N ARG A 42 -8.05 -29.25 -22.16
CA ARG A 42 -8.28 -30.12 -21.02
C ARG A 42 -8.03 -29.32 -19.75
N PHE A 43 -9.12 -29.00 -19.07
CA PHE A 43 -9.12 -28.29 -17.79
C PHE A 43 -8.92 -29.29 -16.64
N THR A 44 -8.11 -28.91 -15.67
CA THR A 44 -7.93 -29.59 -14.38
C THR A 44 -8.92 -29.03 -13.34
N GLU A 45 -9.00 -29.64 -12.16
CA GLU A 45 -9.83 -29.09 -11.07
C GLU A 45 -9.27 -27.75 -10.58
N ALA A 46 -7.94 -27.62 -10.51
CA ALA A 46 -7.28 -26.37 -10.17
C ALA A 46 -7.63 -25.22 -11.14
N ASP A 47 -7.78 -25.51 -12.44
CA ASP A 47 -8.24 -24.52 -13.42
C ASP A 47 -9.67 -24.03 -13.10
N VAL A 48 -10.54 -24.92 -12.62
CA VAL A 48 -11.92 -24.58 -12.25
C VAL A 48 -11.97 -23.74 -10.98
N GLU A 49 -11.18 -24.09 -9.97
CA GLU A 49 -11.03 -23.29 -8.76
C GLU A 49 -10.48 -21.89 -9.07
N ARG A 50 -9.47 -21.81 -9.94
CA ARG A 50 -8.91 -20.54 -10.42
C ARG A 50 -9.94 -19.70 -11.16
N LEU A 51 -10.74 -20.32 -12.03
CA LEU A 51 -11.87 -19.65 -12.71
C LEU A 51 -12.90 -19.13 -11.70
N ARG A 52 -13.25 -19.93 -10.69
CA ARG A 52 -14.18 -19.51 -9.62
C ARG A 52 -13.62 -18.28 -8.89
N TYR A 53 -12.35 -18.30 -8.49
CA TYR A 53 -11.71 -17.16 -7.84
C TYR A 53 -11.80 -15.89 -8.70
N ILE A 54 -11.41 -15.98 -9.98
CA ILE A 54 -11.47 -14.83 -10.90
C ILE A 54 -12.89 -14.27 -10.97
N LEU A 55 -13.90 -15.13 -11.13
CA LEU A 55 -15.29 -14.69 -11.29
C LEU A 55 -15.89 -14.08 -10.02
N VAL A 56 -15.60 -14.64 -8.84
CA VAL A 56 -15.98 -14.05 -7.55
C VAL A 56 -15.35 -12.66 -7.42
N THR A 57 -14.03 -12.56 -7.62
CA THR A 57 -13.29 -11.30 -7.46
C THR A 57 -13.77 -10.22 -8.44
N GLN A 58 -14.15 -10.59 -9.67
CA GLN A 58 -14.77 -9.64 -10.60
C GLN A 58 -16.18 -9.21 -10.18
N ARG A 59 -17.02 -10.15 -9.72
CA ARG A 59 -18.41 -9.88 -9.35
C ARG A 59 -18.52 -9.01 -8.11
N ASP A 60 -17.74 -9.32 -7.08
CA ASP A 60 -17.90 -8.73 -5.75
C ASP A 60 -17.01 -7.49 -5.57
N ASN A 61 -15.85 -7.45 -6.23
CA ASN A 61 -14.84 -6.40 -6.02
C ASN A 61 -14.51 -5.59 -7.28
N TYR A 62 -15.20 -5.81 -8.40
CA TYR A 62 -15.00 -5.10 -9.68
C TYR A 62 -13.52 -5.03 -10.13
N THR A 63 -12.73 -6.05 -9.79
CA THR A 63 -11.28 -5.98 -9.90
C THR A 63 -10.79 -6.06 -11.36
N PRO A 64 -9.90 -5.17 -11.81
CA PRO A 64 -9.29 -5.24 -13.14
C PRO A 64 -8.51 -6.54 -13.36
N LEU A 65 -8.53 -7.08 -14.60
CA LEU A 65 -7.88 -8.35 -14.94
C LEU A 65 -6.37 -8.36 -14.66
N LYS A 66 -5.70 -7.20 -14.80
CA LYS A 66 -4.27 -7.05 -14.49
C LYS A 66 -4.00 -7.37 -13.01
N VAL A 67 -4.82 -6.84 -12.11
CA VAL A 67 -4.67 -7.03 -10.66
C VAL A 67 -4.99 -8.49 -10.28
N ILE A 68 -6.00 -9.09 -10.92
CA ILE A 68 -6.30 -10.51 -10.69
C ILE A 68 -5.12 -11.40 -11.13
N ARG A 69 -4.43 -11.05 -12.21
CA ARG A 69 -3.22 -11.77 -12.65
C ARG A 69 -2.12 -11.74 -11.59
N GLU A 70 -1.82 -10.56 -11.05
CA GLU A 70 -0.82 -10.37 -9.99
C GLU A 70 -1.20 -11.14 -8.71
N GLN A 71 -2.48 -11.14 -8.33
CA GLN A 71 -2.99 -11.92 -7.19
C GLN A 71 -2.80 -13.43 -7.42
N LEU A 72 -3.10 -13.90 -8.62
CA LEU A 72 -2.97 -15.32 -8.95
C LEU A 72 -1.50 -15.76 -9.00
N GLU A 73 -0.60 -14.93 -9.52
CA GLU A 73 0.86 -15.17 -9.48
C GLU A 73 1.40 -15.20 -8.05
N ALA A 74 0.88 -14.32 -7.18
CA ALA A 74 1.16 -14.33 -5.75
C ALA A 74 0.66 -15.61 -5.06
N MET A 75 -0.52 -16.12 -5.46
CA MET A 75 -1.06 -17.37 -4.95
C MET A 75 -0.20 -18.57 -5.38
N ASP A 76 0.19 -18.61 -6.65
CA ASP A 76 1.01 -19.69 -7.21
C ASP A 76 2.43 -19.73 -6.61
N SER A 77 2.96 -18.56 -6.22
CA SER A 77 4.28 -18.42 -5.58
C SER A 77 4.24 -18.57 -4.05
N GLY A 78 3.08 -18.83 -3.45
CA GLY A 78 2.92 -18.99 -2.00
C GLY A 78 3.07 -17.69 -1.20
N GLN A 79 2.86 -16.53 -1.83
CA GLN A 79 2.90 -15.19 -1.23
C GLN A 79 1.52 -14.69 -0.72
N VAL A 80 0.53 -15.59 -0.68
CA VAL A 80 -0.92 -15.34 -0.46
C VAL A 80 -1.24 -14.38 0.69
N THR A 81 -0.48 -14.37 1.79
CA THR A 81 -0.84 -13.58 2.97
C THR A 81 -0.57 -12.08 2.80
N ALA A 82 0.33 -11.66 1.91
CA ALA A 82 0.80 -10.27 1.86
C ALA A 82 0.01 -9.37 0.87
N ILE A 83 -0.55 -9.93 -0.21
CA ILE A 83 -1.01 -9.13 -1.36
C ILE A 83 -2.53 -8.89 -1.38
N VAL A 84 -3.32 -9.79 -0.78
CA VAL A 84 -4.80 -9.81 -0.92
C VAL A 84 -5.49 -8.60 -0.25
N SER A 85 -4.80 -7.83 0.60
CA SER A 85 -5.38 -6.66 1.29
C SER A 85 -4.98 -5.29 0.73
N ALA A 86 -3.89 -5.17 -0.02
CA ALA A 86 -3.32 -3.85 -0.37
C ALA A 86 -3.64 -3.41 -1.82
N ALA A 87 -3.81 -4.35 -2.75
CA ALA A 87 -3.86 -4.05 -4.19
C ALA A 87 -5.21 -3.47 -4.72
N SER A 88 -6.20 -3.26 -3.85
CA SER A 88 -7.53 -2.75 -4.25
C SER A 88 -7.72 -1.25 -4.00
N ALA A 89 -6.84 -0.61 -3.23
CA ALA A 89 -6.90 0.82 -2.97
C ALA A 89 -5.77 1.52 -3.74
N ASP A 90 -6.12 2.43 -4.63
CA ASP A 90 -5.16 3.36 -5.23
C ASP A 90 -4.91 4.49 -4.23
N PRO A 91 -3.74 4.52 -3.54
CA PRO A 91 -3.49 5.52 -2.53
C PRO A 91 -3.32 6.90 -3.17
N LEU A 92 -3.78 7.94 -2.47
CA LEU A 92 -3.58 9.35 -2.85
C LEU A 92 -2.09 9.74 -2.91
N ILE A 93 -1.22 9.00 -2.22
CA ILE A 93 0.23 9.19 -2.19
C ILE A 93 0.91 7.89 -2.61
N SER A 94 1.94 7.98 -3.46
CA SER A 94 2.70 6.81 -3.88
C SER A 94 3.47 6.16 -2.72
N PRO A 95 3.54 4.82 -2.63
CA PRO A 95 4.40 4.12 -1.67
C PRO A 95 5.86 4.57 -1.71
N GLU A 96 6.38 4.92 -2.89
CA GLU A 96 7.76 5.41 -3.08
C GLU A 96 8.06 6.69 -2.29
N SER A 97 7.03 7.49 -1.96
CA SER A 97 7.18 8.70 -1.13
C SER A 97 7.54 8.39 0.32
N PHE A 98 7.38 7.14 0.77
CA PHE A 98 7.73 6.69 2.12
C PHE A 98 9.06 5.94 2.18
N ARG A 99 9.80 5.91 1.07
CA ARG A 99 11.16 5.36 1.07
C ARG A 99 12.05 6.18 1.99
N ALA A 100 12.97 5.50 2.69
CA ALA A 100 13.91 6.17 3.58
C ALA A 100 14.68 7.29 2.84
N PRO A 101 14.83 8.47 3.45
CA PRO A 101 15.52 9.58 2.81
C PRO A 101 16.98 9.22 2.52
N VAL A 102 17.50 9.75 1.41
CA VAL A 102 18.94 9.69 1.14
C VAL A 102 19.67 10.34 2.31
N ALA A 103 20.72 9.68 2.80
CA ALA A 103 21.52 10.17 3.92
C ALA A 103 22.22 11.48 3.55
N VAL A 104 21.56 12.60 3.84
CA VAL A 104 22.12 13.95 3.81
C VAL A 104 22.35 14.34 5.26
N ARG A 105 23.57 14.80 5.57
CA ARG A 105 23.91 15.32 6.89
C ARG A 105 23.72 16.83 6.89
N LEU A 106 22.63 17.28 7.50
CA LEU A 106 22.31 18.71 7.64
C LEU A 106 22.52 19.15 9.08
N THR A 107 23.07 20.33 9.28
CA THR A 107 23.09 21.01 10.57
C THR A 107 21.74 21.69 10.83
N ASP A 108 21.52 22.17 12.06
CA ASP A 108 20.36 23.01 12.41
C ASP A 108 20.29 24.28 11.53
N THR A 109 21.45 24.87 11.22
CA THR A 109 21.58 26.04 10.35
C THR A 109 21.21 25.69 8.90
N ASP A 110 21.65 24.54 8.39
CA ASP A 110 21.25 24.08 7.04
C ASP A 110 19.74 23.82 6.96
N VAL A 111 19.15 23.24 8.01
CA VAL A 111 17.70 23.01 8.09
C VAL A 111 16.96 24.35 8.08
N ALA A 112 17.39 25.30 8.91
CA ALA A 112 16.79 26.63 8.99
C ALA A 112 16.82 27.36 7.64
N GLU A 113 17.98 27.37 6.98
CA GLU A 113 18.16 28.01 5.67
C GLU A 113 17.25 27.39 4.61
N ARG A 114 17.26 26.06 4.47
CA ARG A 114 16.44 25.36 3.47
C ARG A 114 14.96 25.44 3.77
N ALA A 115 14.59 25.46 5.05
CA ALA A 115 13.21 25.60 5.48
C ALA A 115 12.70 27.05 5.43
N GLN A 116 13.59 28.02 5.22
CA GLN A 116 13.29 29.46 5.26
C GLN A 116 12.71 29.89 6.62
N VAL A 117 13.26 29.35 7.70
CA VAL A 117 12.86 29.65 9.09
C VAL A 117 14.07 30.10 9.91
N SER A 118 13.84 30.62 11.11
CA SER A 118 14.95 30.95 12.02
C SER A 118 15.56 29.70 12.67
N VAL A 119 16.83 29.80 13.07
CA VAL A 119 17.50 28.71 13.81
C VAL A 119 16.83 28.50 15.17
N GLU A 120 16.31 29.56 15.80
CA GLU A 120 15.51 29.46 17.02
C GLU A 120 14.26 28.62 16.81
N PHE A 121 13.57 28.76 15.68
CA PHE A 121 12.39 27.95 15.35
C PHE A 121 12.77 26.46 15.22
N VAL A 122 13.89 26.15 14.58
CA VAL A 122 14.42 24.77 14.52
C VAL A 122 14.72 24.24 15.92
N SER A 123 15.35 25.04 16.77
CA SER A 123 15.62 24.69 18.17
C SER A 123 14.34 24.39 18.95
N ASP A 124 13.29 25.19 18.76
CA ASP A 124 11.99 24.98 19.40
C ASP A 124 11.29 23.72 18.91
N LEU A 125 11.41 23.39 17.61
CA LEU A 125 10.93 22.11 17.08
C LEU A 125 11.70 20.92 17.67
N VAL A 126 13.02 21.02 17.89
CA VAL A 126 13.82 20.00 18.56
C VAL A 126 13.39 19.85 20.03
N ARG A 127 13.21 20.95 20.77
CA ARG A 127 12.70 20.94 22.16
C ARG A 127 11.30 20.35 22.25
N ALA A 128 10.46 20.61 21.24
CA ALA A 128 9.15 20.01 21.12
C ALA A 128 9.20 18.52 20.71
N GLY A 129 10.37 18.05 20.27
CA GLY A 129 10.61 16.71 19.73
C GLY A 129 10.04 16.49 18.33
N LEU A 130 9.59 17.54 17.64
CA LEU A 130 9.12 17.44 16.25
C LEU A 130 10.25 17.11 15.29
N LEU A 131 11.45 17.60 15.59
CA LEU A 131 12.70 17.20 14.93
C LEU A 131 13.55 16.42 15.92
N THR A 132 14.29 15.42 15.42
CA THR A 132 15.21 14.65 16.26
C THR A 132 16.49 14.39 15.44
N PRO A 133 17.61 15.05 15.76
CA PRO A 133 18.85 14.78 15.07
C PRO A 133 19.32 13.35 15.36
N ASP A 134 20.14 12.80 14.45
CA ASP A 134 20.78 11.51 14.64
C ASP A 134 21.81 11.54 15.80
N HIS A 135 22.43 10.39 16.10
CA HIS A 135 23.44 10.29 17.16
C HIS A 135 24.66 11.20 16.95
N SER A 136 24.89 11.67 15.73
CA SER A 136 25.98 12.57 15.35
C SER A 136 25.54 14.05 15.31
N GLY A 137 24.28 14.34 15.66
CA GLY A 137 23.73 15.70 15.68
C GLY A 137 23.23 16.20 14.33
N PHE A 138 23.10 15.34 13.31
CA PHE A 138 22.67 15.74 11.97
C PHE A 138 21.20 15.45 11.70
N PHE A 139 20.61 16.28 10.83
CA PHE A 139 19.26 16.19 10.33
C PHE A 139 19.23 15.72 8.86
N THR A 140 18.05 15.33 8.40
CA THR A 140 17.77 14.78 7.07
C THR A 140 16.94 15.74 6.22
N ALA A 141 16.70 15.38 4.95
CA ALA A 141 15.78 16.13 4.09
C ALA A 141 14.32 16.10 4.58
N ASP A 142 13.91 15.07 5.34
CA ASP A 142 12.59 15.02 5.96
C ASP A 142 12.45 16.03 7.10
N ASP A 143 13.50 16.25 7.88
CA ASP A 143 13.51 17.27 8.94
C ASP A 143 13.28 18.68 8.37
N VAL A 144 13.83 18.97 7.19
CA VAL A 144 13.55 20.22 6.45
C VAL A 144 12.07 20.32 6.10
N ARG A 145 11.45 19.25 5.57
CA ARG A 145 10.02 19.23 5.24
C ARG A 145 9.14 19.41 6.48
N VAL A 146 9.51 18.79 7.60
CA VAL A 146 8.81 18.95 8.87
C VAL A 146 8.91 20.39 9.36
N ALA A 147 10.08 21.02 9.29
CA ALA A 147 10.27 22.42 9.66
C ALA A 147 9.43 23.37 8.79
N GLN A 148 9.50 23.23 7.46
CA GLN A 148 8.70 24.02 6.51
C GLN A 148 7.21 23.89 6.77
N THR A 149 6.72 22.66 6.91
CA THR A 149 5.29 22.40 7.11
C THR A 149 4.81 22.91 8.47
N SER A 150 5.65 22.79 9.50
CA SER A 150 5.34 23.32 10.84
C SER A 150 5.25 24.85 10.83
N ALA A 151 6.15 25.53 10.11
CA ALA A 151 6.10 26.97 9.94
C ALA A 151 4.82 27.41 9.21
N ALA A 152 4.51 26.78 8.08
CA ALA A 152 3.27 27.07 7.33
C ALA A 152 2.01 26.84 8.18
N LEU A 153 1.93 25.75 8.96
CA LEU A 153 0.82 25.52 9.88
C LEU A 153 0.73 26.58 10.97
N THR A 154 1.87 27.07 11.46
CA THR A 154 1.91 28.15 12.46
C THR A 154 1.35 29.45 11.89
N GLU A 155 1.58 29.74 10.60
CA GLU A 155 0.94 30.88 9.91
C GLU A 155 -0.59 30.76 9.85
N PHE A 156 -1.11 29.53 9.78
CA PHE A 156 -2.55 29.25 9.91
C PHE A 156 -3.06 29.23 11.36
N GLY A 157 -2.21 29.56 12.34
CA GLY A 157 -2.57 29.68 13.76
C GLY A 157 -2.37 28.39 14.56
N PHE A 158 -1.67 27.38 14.02
CA PHE A 158 -1.36 26.18 14.79
C PHE A 158 -0.25 26.46 15.81
N ASP A 159 -0.43 25.96 17.03
CA ASP A 159 0.58 26.07 18.07
C ASP A 159 1.41 24.78 18.23
N THR A 160 2.51 24.86 18.99
CA THR A 160 3.39 23.72 19.25
C THR A 160 2.66 22.56 19.95
N ARG A 161 1.59 22.83 20.72
CA ARG A 161 0.82 21.78 21.38
C ARG A 161 0.04 20.97 20.36
N GLN A 162 -0.62 21.61 19.40
CA GLN A 162 -1.33 20.94 18.31
C GLN A 162 -0.36 20.16 17.42
N LEU A 163 0.81 20.71 17.10
CA LEU A 163 1.84 19.99 16.36
C LEU A 163 2.30 18.71 17.10
N LYS A 164 2.45 18.76 18.43
CA LYS A 164 2.75 17.58 19.26
C LYS A 164 1.64 16.53 19.23
N VAL A 165 0.38 16.93 19.15
CA VAL A 165 -0.75 16.00 18.99
C VAL A 165 -0.65 15.28 17.64
N LEU A 166 -0.37 16.01 16.55
CA LEU A 166 -0.16 15.42 15.23
C LEU A 166 1.01 14.42 15.22
N LYS A 167 2.15 14.79 15.83
CA LYS A 167 3.29 13.88 16.03
C LYS A 167 2.88 12.60 16.77
N THR A 168 2.14 12.74 17.86
CA THR A 168 1.72 11.59 18.68
C THR A 168 0.83 10.64 17.89
N THR A 169 -0.09 11.18 17.09
CA THR A 169 -0.93 10.39 16.19
C THR A 169 -0.09 9.65 15.14
N ALA A 170 0.87 10.32 14.51
CA ALA A 170 1.78 9.72 13.53
C ALA A 170 2.62 8.57 14.14
N LEU A 171 3.12 8.73 15.37
CA LEU A 171 3.86 7.66 16.07
C LEU A 171 2.98 6.43 16.36
N ARG A 172 1.72 6.63 16.74
CA ARG A 172 0.78 5.51 16.94
C ARG A 172 0.49 4.79 15.63
N GLN A 173 0.29 5.53 14.54
CA GLN A 173 0.10 5.01 13.19
C GLN A 173 1.31 4.17 12.73
N ALA A 174 2.53 4.67 12.93
CA ALA A 174 3.76 3.93 12.66
C ALA A 174 3.83 2.62 13.45
N GLY A 175 3.44 2.63 14.73
CA GLY A 175 3.39 1.44 15.58
C GLY A 175 2.43 0.36 15.04
N LEU A 176 1.27 0.75 14.52
CA LEU A 176 0.32 -0.19 13.89
C LEU A 176 0.91 -0.84 12.63
N ILE A 177 1.61 -0.07 11.81
CA ILE A 177 2.28 -0.60 10.62
C ILE A 177 3.40 -1.56 11.03
N GLN A 178 4.23 -1.18 11.99
CA GLN A 178 5.31 -2.01 12.52
C GLN A 178 4.82 -3.35 13.09
N GLN A 179 3.65 -3.36 13.74
CA GLN A 179 3.06 -4.60 14.26
C GLN A 179 2.76 -5.62 13.15
N VAL A 180 2.42 -5.16 11.95
CA VAL A 180 2.12 -6.02 10.79
C VAL A 180 3.38 -6.38 10.00
N THR A 181 4.33 -5.45 9.86
CA THR A 181 5.55 -5.67 9.07
C THR A 181 6.65 -6.43 9.82
N SER A 182 6.71 -6.33 11.16
CA SER A 182 7.77 -6.97 11.97
C SER A 182 7.85 -8.49 11.77
N PRO A 183 6.74 -9.26 11.76
CA PRO A 183 6.81 -10.71 11.52
C PRO A 183 7.40 -11.07 10.15
N VAL A 184 7.12 -10.26 9.12
CA VAL A 184 7.64 -10.46 7.75
C VAL A 184 9.16 -10.26 7.74
N ALA A 185 9.65 -9.22 8.42
CA ALA A 185 11.07 -8.92 8.52
C ALA A 185 11.88 -10.02 9.22
N HIS A 186 11.28 -10.75 10.17
CA HIS A 186 11.93 -11.80 10.95
C HIS A 186 11.84 -13.20 10.28
N SER A 187 11.26 -13.30 9.09
CA SER A 187 11.17 -14.55 8.35
C SER A 187 12.56 -15.02 7.88
N LYS A 188 12.77 -16.34 7.80
CA LYS A 188 14.05 -16.94 7.36
C LYS A 188 14.30 -16.86 5.84
N LYS A 189 13.57 -16.01 5.12
CA LYS A 189 13.71 -15.83 3.66
C LYS A 189 14.79 -14.79 3.38
N ASP A 190 15.58 -15.02 2.33
CA ASP A 190 16.64 -14.07 1.92
C ASP A 190 16.08 -12.69 1.52
N THR A 191 14.81 -12.63 1.10
CA THR A 191 14.10 -11.40 0.73
C THR A 191 13.25 -10.80 1.84
N ALA A 192 13.31 -11.32 3.08
CA ALA A 192 12.41 -10.95 4.17
C ALA A 192 12.46 -9.44 4.51
N GLN A 193 13.66 -8.86 4.53
CA GLN A 193 13.84 -7.43 4.83
C GLN A 193 13.26 -6.54 3.75
N GLN A 194 13.56 -6.84 2.48
CA GLN A 194 13.04 -6.09 1.34
C GLN A 194 11.50 -6.16 1.29
N GLN A 195 10.93 -7.36 1.50
CA GLN A 195 9.48 -7.55 1.53
C GLN A 195 8.81 -6.78 2.68
N ALA A 196 9.44 -6.73 3.86
CA ALA A 196 8.93 -5.94 4.97
C ALA A 196 8.99 -4.44 4.70
N GLU A 197 10.02 -3.96 4.01
CA GLU A 197 10.15 -2.55 3.62
C GLU A 197 9.12 -2.14 2.55
N GLU A 198 8.94 -2.96 1.51
CA GLU A 198 7.90 -2.76 0.49
C GLU A 198 6.50 -2.74 1.13
N LEU A 199 6.21 -3.67 2.03
CA LEU A 199 4.95 -3.71 2.77
C LEU A 199 4.77 -2.48 3.66
N ASN A 200 5.83 -2.02 4.34
CA ASN A 200 5.80 -0.81 5.15
C ASN A 200 5.45 0.43 4.32
N GLN A 201 6.08 0.59 3.15
CA GLN A 201 5.82 1.69 2.23
C GLN A 201 4.37 1.67 1.72
N GLN A 202 3.87 0.50 1.32
CA GLN A 202 2.48 0.33 0.88
C GLN A 202 1.47 0.66 1.99
N MET A 203 1.67 0.13 3.20
CA MET A 203 0.79 0.39 4.34
C MET A 203 0.81 1.87 4.76
N SER A 204 1.97 2.52 4.70
CA SER A 204 2.12 3.95 4.99
C SER A 204 1.32 4.80 4.00
N ALA A 205 1.46 4.52 2.70
CA ALA A 205 0.70 5.20 1.65
C ALA A 205 -0.82 5.05 1.81
N MET A 206 -1.30 3.83 2.07
CA MET A 206 -2.72 3.58 2.30
C MET A 206 -3.23 4.29 3.57
N MET A 207 -2.46 4.27 4.66
CA MET A 207 -2.87 4.88 5.93
C MET A 207 -2.98 6.41 5.82
N VAL A 208 -2.02 7.07 5.16
CA VAL A 208 -2.09 8.53 4.93
C VAL A 208 -3.24 8.88 3.97
N SER A 209 -3.48 8.06 2.95
CA SER A 209 -4.60 8.25 2.01
C SER A 209 -5.97 8.12 2.68
N LEU A 210 -6.11 7.14 3.57
CA LEU A 210 -7.29 6.97 4.41
C LEU A 210 -7.47 8.18 5.33
N HIS A 211 -6.42 8.61 6.01
CA HIS A 211 -6.47 9.77 6.90
C HIS A 211 -6.89 11.05 6.16
N ALA A 212 -6.31 11.32 4.99
CA ALA A 212 -6.69 12.46 4.16
C ALA A 212 -8.17 12.42 3.74
N THR A 213 -8.68 11.24 3.40
CA THR A 213 -10.09 11.05 3.02
C THR A 213 -11.04 11.22 4.20
N LEU A 214 -10.71 10.67 5.37
CA LEU A 214 -11.48 10.84 6.60
C LEU A 214 -11.51 12.30 7.06
N LEU A 215 -10.37 13.00 7.02
CA LEU A 215 -10.29 14.42 7.33
C LEU A 215 -11.18 15.25 6.39
N LYS A 216 -11.14 14.96 5.08
CA LYS A 216 -12.00 15.61 4.09
C LYS A 216 -13.48 15.39 4.36
N ASN A 217 -13.87 14.19 4.80
CA ASN A 217 -15.26 13.87 5.13
C ASN A 217 -15.71 14.57 6.42
N ALA A 218 -14.90 14.56 7.48
CA ALA A 218 -15.20 15.27 8.73
C ALA A 218 -15.46 16.76 8.50
N LEU A 219 -14.61 17.42 7.69
CA LEU A 219 -14.78 18.84 7.35
C LEU A 219 -15.99 19.15 6.46
N ARG A 220 -16.61 18.14 5.84
CA ARG A 220 -17.87 18.29 5.10
C ARG A 220 -19.07 18.13 6.03
N GLU A 221 -19.01 17.19 6.96
CA GLU A 221 -20.06 16.97 7.95
C GLU A 221 -20.25 18.18 8.85
N ASP A 222 -19.15 18.86 9.25
CA ASP A 222 -19.21 20.10 10.03
C ASP A 222 -19.88 21.29 9.29
N LYS A 223 -20.15 21.18 7.98
CA LYS A 223 -20.76 22.24 7.16
C LYS A 223 -22.25 22.03 6.89
N ASN A 224 -22.83 20.91 7.32
CA ASN A 224 -24.26 20.58 7.20
C ASN A 224 -24.96 20.66 8.57
#